data_AF-D3AIS4-F1
#
_entry.id   AF-D3AIS4-F1
#
_cell.length_a   1.000
_cell.length_b   1.000
_cell.length_c   1.000
_cell.angle_alpha   90.00
_cell.angle_beta   90.00
_cell.angle_gamma   90.00
#
_symmetry.space_group_name_H-M   'P 1'
#
loop_
_entity.id
_entity.type
_entity.pdbx_description
1 polymer ?
#
loop_
_entity_poly.entity_id
_entity_poly.type
_entity_poly.pdbx_seq_one_letter_code
_entity_poly.pdbx_strand_id
1 'polypeptide(L)' 'MKRARELLTHFPEMKMTDIAAEIGLGDNPQYFSQLFKKYEGITPSQFSSAPGQEDI' A
#
# COMPACT_ATOMS: atom_id res chain seq x y z
N MET A 1 -0.81 -4.10 8.06
CA MET A 1 -0.29 -4.05 6.68
C MET A 1 -0.93 -5.02 5.70
N LYS A 2 -1.49 -6.16 6.13
CA LYS A 2 -2.18 -7.09 5.23
C LYS A 2 -3.23 -6.41 4.32
N ARG A 3 -4.11 -5.58 4.89
CA ARG A 3 -5.14 -4.85 4.13
C ARG A 3 -4.56 -3.88 3.10
N ALA A 4 -3.48 -3.18 3.42
CA ALA A 4 -2.82 -2.27 2.49
C ALA A 4 -2.24 -3.01 1.28
N ARG A 5 -1.64 -4.19 1.49
CA ARG A 5 -1.20 -5.04 0.37
C ARG A 5 -2.36 -5.45 -0.52
N GLU A 6 -3.45 -5.95 0.06
CA GLU A 6 -4.65 -6.34 -0.69
C GLU A 6 -5.16 -5.17 -1.56
N LEU A 7 -5.25 -3.97 -0.99
CA LEU A 7 -5.69 -2.78 -1.73
C LEU A 7 -4.73 -2.41 -2.86
N LEU A 8 -3.41 -2.40 -2.61
CA LEU A 8 -2.41 -2.09 -3.64
C LEU A 8 -2.37 -3.14 -4.76
N THR A 9 -2.68 -4.40 -4.47
CA THR A 9 -2.72 -5.49 -5.45
C THR A 9 -4.00 -5.50 -6.26
N HIS A 10 -5.16 -5.35 -5.62
CA HIS A 10 -6.46 -5.40 -6.30
C HIS A 10 -6.84 -4.07 -6.95
N PHE A 11 -6.33 -2.95 -6.45
CA PHE A 11 -6.66 -1.59 -6.90
C PHE A 11 -5.37 -0.75 -7.08
N PRO A 12 -4.51 -1.08 -8.06
CA PRO A 12 -3.24 -0.37 -8.27
C PRO A 12 -3.41 1.12 -8.65
N GLU A 13 -4.59 1.50 -9.15
CA GLU A 13 -4.95 2.89 -9.48
C GLU A 13 -5.53 3.67 -8.28
N MET A 14 -5.75 3.01 -7.14
CA MET A 14 -6.28 3.66 -5.94
C MET A 14 -5.26 4.66 -5.38
N LYS A 15 -5.74 5.83 -4.95
CA LYS A 15 -4.85 6.84 -4.40
C LYS A 15 -4.31 6.40 -3.05
N MET A 16 -3.05 6.72 -2.79
CA MET A 16 -2.39 6.41 -1.51
C MET A 16 -3.10 7.05 -0.31
N THR A 17 -3.78 8.18 -0.50
CA THR A 17 -4.65 8.82 0.51
C THR A 17 -5.81 7.92 0.90
N ASP A 18 -6.49 7.35 -0.10
CA ASP A 18 -7.68 6.51 0.10
C ASP A 18 -7.27 5.19 0.76
N ILE A 19 -6.13 4.61 0.35
CA ILE A 19 -5.56 3.41 0.99
C ILE A 19 -5.21 3.69 2.45
N ALA A 20 -4.60 4.84 2.74
CA ALA A 20 -4.26 5.24 4.11
C ALA A 20 -5.52 5.41 4.98
N ALA A 21 -6.57 6.02 4.45
CA ALA A 21 -7.85 6.16 5.13
C ALA A 21 -8.50 4.79 5.42
N GLU A 22 -8.53 3.89 4.43
CA GLU A 22 -9.14 2.56 4.53
C GLU A 22 -8.48 1.66 5.59
N ILE A 23 -7.19 1.85 5.84
CA ILE A 23 -6.45 1.08 6.86
C ILE A 23 -6.35 1.80 8.22
N GLY A 24 -7.05 2.92 8.39
CA GLY A 24 -7.11 3.67 9.66
C GLY A 24 -5.92 4.59 9.93
N LEU A 25 -5.16 4.98 8.89
CA LEU A 25 -4.09 5.97 8.99
C LEU A 25 -4.54 7.40 8.62
N GLY A 26 -5.82 7.56 8.25
CA GLY A 26 -6.41 8.82 7.80
C GLY A 26 -5.84 9.30 6.45
N ASP A 27 -6.11 10.54 6.10
CA ASP A 27 -5.67 11.20 4.85
C ASP A 27 -4.17 11.58 4.81
N ASN A 28 -3.30 10.76 5.43
CA ASN A 28 -1.86 11.02 5.46
C ASN A 28 -1.07 9.95 4.66
N PRO A 29 -0.88 10.15 3.34
CA PRO A 29 -0.20 9.20 2.49
C PRO A 29 1.31 9.12 2.79
N GLN A 30 1.94 10.19 3.30
CA GLN A 30 3.35 10.17 3.72
C GLN A 30 3.57 9.28 4.94
N TYR A 31 2.66 9.33 5.92
CA TYR A 31 2.72 8.45 7.09
C TYR A 31 2.52 6.99 6.68
N PHE A 32 1.51 6.73 5.84
CA PHE A 32 1.29 5.42 5.26
C PHE A 32 2.54 4.89 4.54
N SER A 33 3.16 5.68 3.66
CA SER A 33 4.32 5.25 2.89
C SER A 33 5.53 4.86 3.76
N GLN A 34 5.80 5.64 4.81
CA GLN A 34 6.87 5.34 5.77
C GLN A 34 6.56 4.08 6.57
N LEU A 35 5.33 3.94 7.05
CA LEU A 35 4.91 2.79 7.82
C LEU A 35 4.93 1.53 6.94
N PHE A 36 4.37 1.59 5.74
CA PHE A 36 4.35 0.47 4.79
C PHE A 36 5.77 0.01 4.47
N LYS A 37 6.69 0.94 4.16
CA LYS A 37 8.10 0.62 3.94
C LYS A 37 8.76 -0.03 5.16
N LYS A 38 8.45 0.42 6.37
CA LYS A 38 9.00 -0.18 7.60
C LYS A 38 8.53 -1.63 7.81
N TYR A 39 7.29 -1.94 7.42
CA TYR A 39 6.71 -3.27 7.60
C TYR A 39 7.01 -4.23 6.44
N GLU A 40 7.03 -3.74 5.20
CA GLU A 40 7.15 -4.53 3.97
C GLU A 40 8.55 -4.46 3.35
N GLY A 41 9.41 -3.54 3.79
CA GLY A 41 10.75 -3.31 3.24
C GLY A 41 10.78 -2.43 1.98
N ILE A 42 9.66 -2.30 1.26
CA ILE A 42 9.54 -1.49 0.04
C ILE A 42 8.44 -0.43 0.15
N THR A 43 8.51 0.62 -0.67
CA THR A 43 7.47 1.68 -0.67
C THR A 43 6.18 1.17 -1.32
N PRO A 44 5.00 1.66 -0.92
CA PRO A 44 3.73 1.21 -1.50
C PRO A 44 3.62 1.47 -3.01
N SER A 45 4.23 2.55 -3.53
CA SER A 45 4.29 2.83 -4.97
C SER A 45 5.11 1.80 -5.77
N GLN A 46 6.19 1.28 -5.17
CA GLN A 46 6.96 0.16 -5.74
C GLN A 46 6.15 -1.13 -5.70
N PHE A 47 5.37 -1.35 -4.64
CA PHE A 47 4.51 -2.53 -4.48
C PHE A 47 3.34 -2.52 -5.48
N SER A 48 2.66 -1.37 -5.68
CA SER A 48 1.53 -1.27 -6.63
C SER A 48 1.97 -1.30 -8.10
N SER A 49 3.19 -0.88 -8.40
CA SER A 49 3.75 -0.93 -9.76
C SER A 49 4.34 -2.30 -10.11
N ALA A 50 4.41 -3.22 -9.15
CA ALA A 50 4.88 -4.58 -9.40
C ALA A 50 3.75 -5.38 -10.08
N PRO A 51 3.95 -5.90 -11.31
CA PRO A 51 2.98 -6.79 -11.92
C PRO A 51 2.95 -8.09 -11.12
N GLY A 52 1.81 -8.35 -10.46
CA GLY A 52 1.41 -9.66 -9.92
C GLY A 52 2.50 -10.44 -9.20
N GLN A 53 2.73 -10.16 -7.91
CA GLN A 53 3.44 -11.08 -7.04
C GLN A 53 2.47 -12.24 -6.70
N GLU A 54 2.34 -13.17 -7.64
CA GLU A 54 1.78 -14.50 -7.42
C GLU A 54 2.84 -15.32 -6.69
N ASP A 55 2.73 -15.39 -5.36
CA ASP A 55 3.50 -16.34 -4.56
C ASP A 55 2.91 -17.74 -4.81
N ILE A 56 3.75 -18.60 -5.41
CA ILE A 56 3.54 -20.01 -5.76
C ILE A 56 3.33 -20.88 -4.52
#